data_AF-A0ABD1C8V6-F1
#
_entry.id   AF-A0ABD1C8V6-F1
#
_cell.length_a   1.000
_cell.length_b   1.000
_cell.length_c   1.000
_cell.angle_alpha   90.00
_cell.angle_beta   90.00
_cell.angle_gamma   90.00
#
_symmetry.space_group_name_H-M   'P 1'
#
loop_
_entity.id
_entity.type
_entity.pdbx_description
1 polymer ?
#
loop_
_entity_poly.entity_id
_entity_poly.type
_entity_poly.pdbx_seq_one_letter_code
_entity_poly.pdbx_strand_id
1 'polypeptide(L)'
;MRTCAHQLVEELWNVIVPLPVNEVSILLGSPSRLLFDAAQSGSVELLVILFRSYPDLIWKVDDKNRSLFHIAAINHHENIFNIIYELGTFKDLLAAYREKESENNLLHLVACLPAISRLQVVSGAALQMQRELLWFKAVKKIVPRSYIKAKNKKGEVAHDLFTEKHKNLRKEGEKWMKETATSCMLVATLIATVVFAAAFTVPGSNDANGFANFRKKLWFDIFILSDSVALFSSATSYCYISE
;
A
#
# COMPACT_ATOMS: atom_id res chain seq x y z
N MET A 1 -26.37 0.70 5.60
CA MET A 1 -27.05 -0.05 4.52
C MET A 1 -26.37 -1.39 4.39
N ARG A 2 -27.10 -2.50 4.60
CA ARG A 2 -26.58 -3.84 4.26
C ARG A 2 -26.46 -3.89 2.73
N THR A 3 -25.29 -4.23 2.21
CA THR A 3 -25.07 -4.39 0.76
C THR A 3 -25.82 -5.64 0.27
N CYS A 4 -26.18 -5.73 -1.01
CA CYS A 4 -26.84 -6.93 -1.56
C CYS A 4 -26.02 -8.22 -1.30
N ALA A 5 -24.69 -8.11 -1.29
CA ALA A 5 -23.81 -9.21 -0.92
C ALA A 5 -24.01 -9.67 0.54
N HIS A 6 -24.24 -8.73 1.47
CA HIS A 6 -24.54 -9.05 2.87
C HIS A 6 -25.86 -9.80 3.00
N GLN A 7 -26.90 -9.36 2.29
CA GLN A 7 -28.21 -10.04 2.29
C GLN A 7 -28.10 -11.45 1.72
N LEU A 8 -27.39 -11.62 0.59
CA LEU A 8 -27.17 -12.94 -0.01
C LEU A 8 -26.40 -13.88 0.93
N VAL A 9 -25.37 -13.39 1.60
CA VAL A 9 -24.62 -14.18 2.58
C VAL A 9 -25.50 -14.55 3.77
N GLU A 10 -26.30 -13.63 4.31
CA GLU A 10 -27.24 -13.94 5.39
C GLU A 10 -28.28 -14.98 4.96
N GLU A 11 -28.84 -14.87 3.75
CA GLU A 11 -29.79 -15.86 3.23
C GLU A 11 -29.16 -17.23 3.02
N LEU A 12 -27.98 -17.30 2.39
CA LEU A 12 -27.23 -18.54 2.26
C LEU A 12 -26.89 -19.13 3.63
N TRP A 13 -26.56 -18.29 4.61
CA TRP A 13 -26.25 -18.73 5.96
C TRP A 13 -27.48 -19.26 6.69
N ASN A 14 -28.66 -18.65 6.51
CA ASN A 14 -29.91 -19.16 7.06
C ASN A 14 -30.31 -20.54 6.51
N VAL A 15 -29.82 -20.90 5.32
CA VAL A 15 -29.99 -22.25 4.74
C VAL A 15 -28.96 -23.24 5.30
N ILE A 16 -27.77 -22.77 5.69
CA ILE A 16 -26.68 -23.62 6.20
C ILE A 16 -26.81 -23.87 7.71
N VAL A 17 -27.28 -22.90 8.50
CA VAL A 17 -27.43 -23.01 9.97
C VAL A 17 -28.28 -24.21 10.44
N PRO A 18 -29.39 -24.59 9.77
CA PRO A 18 -30.20 -25.74 10.17
C PRO A 18 -29.54 -27.10 9.90
N LEU A 19 -28.44 -27.14 9.14
CA LEU A 19 -27.78 -28.39 8.80
C LEU A 19 -27.09 -28.99 10.05
N PRO A 20 -26.94 -30.31 10.13
CA PRO A 20 -26.19 -30.97 11.19
C PRO A 20 -24.77 -30.40 11.28
N VAL A 21 -24.26 -30.21 12.50
CA VAL A 21 -22.90 -29.66 12.76
C VAL A 21 -21.82 -30.42 11.98
N ASN A 22 -21.97 -31.73 11.80
CA ASN A 22 -21.04 -32.53 11.00
C ASN A 22 -21.07 -32.15 9.51
N GLU A 23 -22.24 -31.89 8.92
CA GLU A 23 -22.35 -31.48 7.52
C GLU A 23 -21.81 -30.06 7.31
N VAL A 24 -22.14 -29.14 8.21
CA VAL A 24 -21.58 -27.79 8.21
C VAL A 24 -20.05 -27.84 8.40
N SER A 25 -19.57 -28.69 9.32
CA SER A 25 -18.14 -28.89 9.53
C SER A 25 -17.45 -29.57 8.34
N ILE A 26 -18.13 -30.37 7.53
CA ILE A 26 -17.56 -30.92 6.30
C ILE A 26 -17.49 -29.82 5.24
N LEU A 27 -18.60 -29.09 5.05
CA LEU A 27 -18.74 -28.00 4.07
C LEU A 27 -17.76 -26.84 4.36
N LEU A 28 -17.51 -26.57 5.65
CA LEU A 28 -16.56 -25.56 6.13
C LEU A 28 -15.17 -26.12 6.47
N GLY A 29 -14.96 -27.44 6.44
CA GLY A 29 -13.76 -28.06 7.01
C GLY A 29 -12.89 -28.84 6.03
N SER A 30 -13.40 -29.30 4.88
CA SER A 30 -12.59 -29.98 3.87
C SER A 30 -13.26 -30.01 2.48
N PRO A 31 -12.59 -29.52 1.42
CA PRO A 31 -11.49 -28.57 1.42
C PRO A 31 -12.09 -27.18 1.59
N SER A 32 -11.90 -26.53 2.74
CA SER A 32 -12.55 -25.26 3.04
C SER A 32 -11.94 -24.11 2.25
N ARG A 33 -12.16 -24.10 0.93
CA ARG A 33 -11.80 -22.98 0.08
C ARG A 33 -12.58 -21.75 0.49
N LEU A 34 -13.84 -21.88 0.89
CA LEU A 34 -14.69 -20.72 1.24
C LEU A 34 -14.04 -19.75 2.24
N LEU A 35 -13.48 -20.25 3.35
CA LEU A 35 -12.87 -19.42 4.38
C LEU A 35 -11.63 -18.69 3.86
N PHE A 36 -10.76 -19.40 3.14
CA PHE A 36 -9.53 -18.82 2.60
C PHE A 36 -9.76 -17.99 1.33
N ASP A 37 -10.76 -18.32 0.52
CA ASP A 37 -11.22 -17.58 -0.65
C ASP A 37 -11.84 -16.25 -0.22
N ALA A 38 -12.63 -16.25 0.86
CA ALA A 38 -13.14 -15.03 1.48
C ALA A 38 -11.98 -14.14 1.94
N ALA A 39 -10.98 -14.72 2.61
CA ALA A 39 -9.81 -13.99 3.06
C ALA A 39 -8.94 -13.48 1.90
N GLN A 40 -8.76 -14.28 0.85
CA GLN A 40 -8.02 -13.91 -0.35
C GLN A 40 -8.73 -12.80 -1.13
N SER A 41 -10.06 -12.84 -1.18
CA SER A 41 -10.90 -11.82 -1.82
C SER A 41 -11.04 -10.55 -0.99
N GLY A 42 -10.76 -10.59 0.30
CA GLY A 42 -10.91 -9.45 1.20
C GLY A 42 -12.33 -9.28 1.76
N SER A 43 -13.14 -10.34 1.75
CA SER A 43 -14.53 -10.34 2.23
C SER A 43 -14.60 -10.38 3.76
N VAL A 44 -14.40 -9.23 4.39
CA VAL A 44 -14.37 -9.08 5.86
C VAL A 44 -15.70 -9.51 6.49
N GLU A 45 -16.82 -9.12 5.88
CA GLU A 45 -18.16 -9.33 6.43
C GLU A 45 -18.49 -10.82 6.54
N LEU A 46 -18.15 -11.59 5.50
CA LEU A 46 -18.34 -13.03 5.50
C LEU A 46 -17.51 -13.69 6.61
N LEU A 47 -16.23 -13.31 6.77
CA LEU A 47 -15.39 -13.84 7.84
C LEU A 47 -15.94 -13.50 9.23
N VAL A 48 -16.48 -12.30 9.43
CA VAL A 48 -17.09 -11.91 10.71
C VAL A 48 -18.32 -12.76 11.02
N ILE A 49 -19.17 -13.04 10.03
CA ILE A 49 -20.35 -13.92 10.20
C ILE A 49 -19.91 -15.35 10.54
N LEU A 50 -18.92 -15.87 9.81
CA LEU A 50 -18.37 -17.21 10.03
C LEU A 50 -17.81 -17.35 11.45
N PHE A 51 -16.97 -16.41 11.90
CA PHE A 51 -16.36 -16.49 13.23
C PHE A 51 -17.32 -16.26 14.39
N ARG A 52 -18.38 -15.47 14.19
CA ARG A 52 -19.44 -15.34 15.21
C ARG A 52 -20.22 -16.63 15.39
N SER A 53 -20.41 -17.38 14.31
CA SER A 53 -21.19 -18.63 14.31
C SER A 53 -20.33 -19.82 14.75
N TYR A 54 -19.08 -19.88 14.26
CA TYR A 54 -18.12 -20.96 14.47
C TYR A 54 -16.72 -20.38 14.79
N PRO A 55 -16.46 -19.98 16.05
CA PRO A 55 -15.19 -19.36 16.45
C PRO A 55 -13.96 -20.27 16.26
N ASP A 56 -14.16 -21.59 16.28
CA ASP A 56 -13.13 -22.61 16.10
C ASP A 56 -12.50 -22.61 14.70
N LEU A 57 -13.19 -22.05 13.70
CA LEU A 57 -12.66 -21.89 12.33
C LEU A 57 -11.38 -21.08 12.27
N ILE A 58 -11.09 -20.24 13.27
CA ILE A 58 -9.88 -19.43 13.30
C ILE A 58 -8.58 -20.26 13.28
N TRP A 59 -8.67 -21.50 13.76
CA TRP A 59 -7.54 -22.45 13.84
C TRP A 59 -7.32 -23.25 12.55
N LYS A 60 -8.19 -23.09 11.55
CA LYS A 60 -8.02 -23.79 10.28
C LYS A 60 -6.81 -23.24 9.54
N VAL A 61 -6.16 -24.14 8.81
CA VAL A 61 -5.07 -23.84 7.89
C VAL A 61 -5.41 -24.37 6.51
N ASP A 62 -4.86 -23.74 5.48
CA ASP A 62 -5.01 -24.20 4.11
C ASP A 62 -4.11 -25.41 3.81
N ASP A 63 -4.16 -25.89 2.57
CA ASP A 63 -3.38 -27.05 2.10
C ASP A 63 -1.85 -26.86 2.24
N LYS A 64 -1.41 -25.60 2.34
CA LYS A 64 0.00 -25.21 2.52
C LYS A 64 0.36 -24.96 3.99
N ASN A 65 -0.54 -25.28 4.93
CA ASN A 65 -0.36 -25.02 6.36
C ASN A 65 -0.29 -23.51 6.71
N ARG A 66 -1.04 -22.67 5.99
CA ARG A 66 -1.13 -21.23 6.20
C ARG A 66 -2.44 -20.90 6.90
N SER A 67 -2.35 -20.18 8.02
CA SER A 67 -3.52 -19.64 8.72
C SER A 67 -4.14 -18.45 7.96
N LEU A 68 -5.34 -18.04 8.38
CA LEU A 68 -5.98 -16.84 7.84
C LEU A 68 -5.13 -15.57 7.97
N PHE A 69 -4.29 -15.50 9.01
CA PHE A 69 -3.38 -14.39 9.21
C PHE A 69 -2.35 -14.28 8.08
N HIS A 70 -1.84 -15.43 7.62
CA HIS A 70 -0.95 -15.51 6.46
C HIS A 70 -1.66 -15.09 5.17
N ILE A 71 -2.87 -15.58 4.93
CA ILE A 71 -3.62 -15.26 3.71
C ILE A 71 -3.98 -13.77 3.65
N ALA A 72 -4.42 -13.19 4.76
CA ALA A 72 -4.68 -11.75 4.85
C ALA A 72 -3.40 -10.92 4.59
N ALA A 73 -2.26 -11.37 5.13
CA ALA A 73 -1.00 -10.67 4.98
C ALA A 73 -0.46 -10.69 3.54
N ILE A 74 -0.49 -11.85 2.86
CA ILE A 74 -0.03 -12.02 1.47
C ILE A 74 -0.89 -11.22 0.48
N ASN A 75 -2.17 -11.04 0.79
CA ASN A 75 -3.10 -10.28 -0.07
C ASN A 75 -3.21 -8.79 0.32
N HIS A 76 -2.46 -8.32 1.32
CA HIS A 76 -2.50 -6.93 1.80
C HIS A 76 -3.92 -6.49 2.20
N HIS A 77 -4.67 -7.37 2.86
CA HIS A 77 -6.02 -7.07 3.36
C HIS A 77 -5.93 -6.59 4.81
N GLU A 78 -5.65 -5.30 4.97
CA GLU A 78 -5.36 -4.66 6.25
C GLU A 78 -6.48 -4.85 7.27
N ASN A 79 -7.75 -4.76 6.85
CA ASN A 79 -8.89 -4.92 7.74
C ASN A 79 -8.95 -6.33 8.36
N ILE A 80 -8.78 -7.38 7.55
CA ILE A 80 -8.77 -8.77 8.02
C ILE A 80 -7.56 -9.00 8.93
N PHE A 81 -6.41 -8.47 8.51
CA PHE A 81 -5.17 -8.57 9.27
C PHE A 81 -5.29 -7.89 10.65
N ASN A 82 -5.91 -6.71 10.72
CA ASN A 82 -6.13 -5.97 11.96
C ASN A 82 -7.13 -6.67 12.88
N ILE A 83 -8.23 -7.23 12.35
CA ILE A 83 -9.18 -8.02 13.14
C ILE A 83 -8.44 -9.18 13.83
N ILE A 84 -7.59 -9.91 13.11
CA ILE A 84 -6.83 -11.03 13.68
C ILE A 84 -5.78 -10.53 14.69
N TYR A 85 -5.15 -9.38 14.41
CA TYR A 85 -4.19 -8.75 15.32
C TYR A 85 -4.82 -8.31 16.65
N GLU A 86 -6.06 -7.83 16.62
CA GLU A 86 -6.81 -7.37 17.78
C GLU A 86 -7.26 -8.53 18.71
N LEU A 87 -7.23 -9.77 18.22
CA LEU A 87 -7.52 -10.97 19.03
C LEU A 87 -6.40 -11.31 20.04
N GLY A 88 -5.37 -10.48 20.17
CA GLY A 88 -4.36 -10.62 21.23
C GLY A 88 -3.44 -11.82 21.02
N THR A 89 -3.32 -12.70 22.03
CA THR A 89 -2.37 -13.83 22.03
C THR A 89 -2.63 -14.86 20.95
N PHE A 90 -3.86 -14.92 20.41
CA PHE A 90 -4.19 -15.79 19.29
C PHE A 90 -3.34 -15.49 18.05
N LYS A 91 -3.00 -14.22 17.80
CA LYS A 91 -2.20 -13.84 16.64
C LYS A 91 -0.81 -14.47 16.65
N ASP A 92 -0.21 -14.66 17.82
CA ASP A 92 1.14 -15.21 17.95
C ASP A 92 1.16 -16.69 17.57
N LEU A 93 0.11 -17.42 17.97
CA LEU A 93 -0.11 -18.81 17.57
C LEU A 93 -0.39 -18.93 16.07
N LEU A 94 -1.25 -18.05 15.54
CA LEU A 94 -1.58 -18.03 14.12
C LEU A 94 -0.40 -17.63 13.24
N ALA A 95 0.50 -16.78 13.73
CA ALA A 95 1.75 -16.40 13.06
C ALA A 95 2.86 -17.45 13.20
N ALA A 96 2.74 -18.38 14.15
CA ALA A 96 3.73 -19.42 14.39
C ALA A 96 3.71 -20.54 13.36
N TYR A 97 2.58 -20.71 12.65
CA TYR A 97 2.50 -21.64 11.53
C TYR A 97 3.57 -21.33 10.47
N ARG A 98 4.07 -22.38 9.84
CA ARG A 98 5.03 -22.31 8.74
C ARG A 98 4.47 -23.00 7.53
N GLU A 99 4.69 -22.40 6.37
CA GLU A 99 4.29 -22.99 5.11
C GLU A 99 4.98 -24.35 4.93
N LYS A 100 4.19 -25.40 4.68
CA LYS A 100 4.60 -26.81 4.78
C LYS A 100 5.81 -27.17 3.93
N GLU A 101 5.90 -26.65 2.71
CA GLU A 101 6.95 -27.05 1.75
C GLU A 101 8.22 -26.20 1.86
N SER A 102 8.05 -24.89 2.05
CA SER A 102 9.13 -23.89 2.02
C SER A 102 9.67 -23.56 3.41
N GLU A 103 8.93 -23.90 4.47
CA GLU A 103 9.12 -23.43 5.85
C GLU A 103 9.13 -21.90 6.00
N ASN A 104 8.55 -21.19 5.02
CA ASN A 104 8.36 -19.76 5.08
C ASN A 104 7.45 -19.40 6.26
N ASN A 105 7.92 -18.50 7.10
CA ASN A 105 7.07 -17.86 8.09
C ASN A 105 6.32 -16.67 7.47
N LEU A 106 5.42 -16.05 8.23
CA LEU A 106 4.65 -14.87 7.81
C LEU A 106 5.49 -13.79 7.13
N LEU A 107 6.68 -13.49 7.66
CA LEU A 107 7.54 -12.44 7.12
C LEU A 107 8.16 -12.83 5.77
N HIS A 108 8.50 -14.10 5.55
CA HIS A 108 8.96 -14.58 4.23
C HIS A 108 7.84 -14.54 3.20
N LEU A 109 6.60 -14.83 3.60
CA LEU A 109 5.46 -14.82 2.69
C LEU A 109 5.16 -13.39 2.19
N VAL A 110 5.18 -12.39 3.07
CA VAL A 110 5.04 -10.98 2.67
C VAL A 110 6.30 -10.38 2.05
N ALA A 111 7.43 -11.12 2.08
CA ALA A 111 8.63 -10.73 1.34
C ALA A 111 8.50 -10.96 -0.17
N CYS A 112 7.54 -11.80 -0.58
CA CYS A 112 7.27 -12.10 -1.98
C CYS A 112 6.30 -11.09 -2.57
N LEU A 113 6.41 -10.83 -3.88
CA LEU A 113 5.46 -9.98 -4.58
C LEU A 113 4.05 -10.59 -4.55
N PRO A 114 3.01 -9.79 -4.28
CA PRO A 114 1.63 -10.26 -4.31
C PRO A 114 1.16 -10.47 -5.76
N ALA A 115 -0.07 -10.99 -5.92
CA ALA A 115 -0.69 -11.10 -7.23
C ALA A 115 -0.76 -9.73 -7.94
N ILE A 116 -0.65 -9.72 -9.27
CA ILE A 116 -0.63 -8.50 -10.09
C ILE A 116 -1.82 -7.58 -9.78
N SER A 117 -3.01 -8.15 -9.58
CA SER A 117 -4.24 -7.43 -9.21
C SER A 117 -4.12 -6.65 -7.90
N ARG A 118 -3.27 -7.10 -6.96
CA ARG A 118 -3.01 -6.43 -5.68
C ARG A 118 -1.88 -5.43 -5.78
N LEU A 119 -0.85 -5.75 -6.56
CA LEU A 119 0.28 -4.87 -6.81
C LEU A 119 -0.16 -3.59 -7.56
N GLN A 120 -1.02 -3.74 -8.57
CA GLN A 120 -1.44 -2.64 -9.45
C GLN A 120 -2.58 -1.77 -8.91
N VAL A 121 -2.99 -1.96 -7.65
CA VAL A 121 -3.99 -1.08 -6.99
C VAL A 121 -3.50 0.37 -6.95
N VAL A 122 -2.19 0.59 -6.93
CA VAL A 122 -1.57 1.92 -7.03
C VAL A 122 -0.81 2.02 -8.34
N SER A 123 -0.92 3.16 -9.01
CA SER A 123 -0.20 3.43 -10.25
C SER A 123 1.23 3.90 -9.99
N GLY A 124 2.17 3.48 -10.85
CA GLY A 124 3.58 3.89 -10.77
C GLY A 124 4.43 2.97 -9.89
N ALA A 125 5.56 2.50 -10.44
CA ALA A 125 6.43 1.52 -9.80
C ALA A 125 7.00 2.01 -8.47
N ALA A 126 7.26 3.31 -8.32
CA ALA A 126 7.78 3.88 -7.07
C ALA A 126 6.74 3.81 -5.94
N LEU A 127 5.49 4.15 -6.22
CA LEU A 127 4.40 4.09 -5.24
C LEU A 127 4.05 2.65 -4.86
N GLN A 128 4.10 1.73 -5.84
CA GLN A 128 3.98 0.30 -5.59
C GLN A 128 5.09 -0.19 -4.66
N MET A 129 6.36 0.11 -4.97
CA MET A 129 7.50 -0.25 -4.13
C MET A 129 7.40 0.34 -2.71
N GLN A 130 6.98 1.60 -2.60
CA GLN A 130 6.79 2.27 -1.31
C GLN A 130 5.75 1.52 -0.46
N ARG A 131 4.62 1.14 -1.06
CA ARG A 131 3.56 0.40 -0.38
C ARG A 131 4.04 -0.97 0.11
N GLU A 132 4.72 -1.73 -0.74
CA GLU A 132 5.30 -3.04 -0.37
C GLU A 132 6.28 -2.91 0.80
N LEU A 133 7.15 -1.89 0.77
CA LEU A 133 8.10 -1.63 1.83
C LEU A 133 7.41 -1.26 3.16
N LEU A 134 6.39 -0.41 3.11
CA LEU A 134 5.62 -0.03 4.30
C LEU A 134 4.87 -1.23 4.89
N TRP A 135 4.27 -2.06 4.03
CA TRP A 135 3.58 -3.28 4.44
C TRP A 135 4.55 -4.27 5.10
N PHE A 136 5.68 -4.54 4.46
CA PHE A 136 6.72 -5.40 5.02
C PHE A 136 7.20 -4.91 6.40
N LYS A 137 7.41 -3.59 6.56
CA LYS A 137 7.76 -2.98 7.84
C LYS A 137 6.66 -3.13 8.89
N ALA A 138 5.39 -2.99 8.51
CA ALA A 138 4.26 -3.16 9.41
C ALA A 138 4.19 -4.60 9.95
N VAL A 139 4.25 -5.59 9.07
CA VAL A 139 4.25 -7.02 9.44
C VAL A 139 5.49 -7.38 10.28
N LYS A 140 6.67 -6.84 9.92
CA LYS A 140 7.92 -7.02 10.68
C LYS A 140 7.82 -6.56 12.13
N LYS A 141 7.06 -5.49 12.41
CA LYS A 141 6.85 -4.99 13.78
C LYS A 141 5.98 -5.91 14.63
N ILE A 142 5.18 -6.75 13.98
CA ILE A 142 4.18 -7.60 14.63
C ILE A 142 4.73 -8.99 14.92
N VAL A 143 5.53 -9.54 14.01
CA VAL A 143 6.11 -10.88 14.19
C VAL A 143 7.15 -10.91 15.32
N PRO A 144 7.28 -12.04 16.06
CA PRO A 144 8.31 -12.18 17.08
C PRO A 144 9.73 -11.97 16.54
N ARG A 145 10.63 -11.44 17.37
CA ARG A 145 12.03 -11.15 16.95
C ARG A 145 12.78 -12.37 16.40
N SER A 146 12.48 -13.56 16.92
CA SER A 146 13.05 -14.82 16.43
C SER A 146 12.68 -15.09 14.96
N TYR A 147 11.51 -14.65 14.51
CA TYR A 147 11.01 -14.86 13.15
C TYR A 147 11.67 -13.93 12.13
N ILE A 148 12.13 -12.76 12.59
CA ILE A 148 12.84 -11.78 11.74
C ILE A 148 14.16 -12.35 11.22
N LYS A 149 14.87 -13.12 12.05
CA LYS A 149 16.16 -13.74 11.71
C LYS A 149 16.04 -15.22 11.36
N ALA A 150 14.84 -15.79 11.44
CA ALA A 150 14.62 -17.18 11.06
C ALA A 150 14.90 -17.36 9.58
N LYS A 151 15.45 -18.53 9.25
CA LYS A 151 15.66 -18.94 7.87
C LYS A 151 14.51 -19.82 7.40
N ASN A 152 14.19 -19.76 6.11
CA ASN A 152 13.34 -20.75 5.47
C ASN A 152 14.14 -22.02 5.12
N LYS A 153 13.50 -23.00 4.47
CA LYS A 153 14.15 -24.26 4.04
C LYS A 153 15.35 -24.06 3.12
N LYS A 154 15.39 -22.94 2.38
CA LYS A 154 16.50 -22.57 1.49
C LYS A 154 17.64 -21.83 2.20
N GLY A 155 17.51 -21.59 3.51
CA GLY A 155 18.51 -20.86 4.29
C GLY A 155 18.41 -19.33 4.14
N GLU A 156 17.37 -18.82 3.49
CA GLU A 156 17.16 -17.40 3.22
C GLU A 156 16.48 -16.72 4.41
N VAL A 157 16.83 -15.45 4.66
CA VAL A 157 16.15 -14.59 5.62
C VAL A 157 15.15 -13.71 4.88
N ALA A 158 13.98 -13.47 5.49
CA ALA A 158 12.88 -12.72 4.85
C ALA A 158 13.28 -11.34 4.29
N HIS A 159 14.19 -10.62 4.95
CA HIS A 159 14.64 -9.30 4.48
C HIS A 159 15.45 -9.38 3.17
N ASP A 160 16.32 -10.38 3.06
CA ASP A 160 17.14 -10.58 1.87
C ASP A 160 16.26 -11.08 0.72
N LEU A 161 15.32 -11.96 1.04
CA LEU A 161 14.28 -12.40 0.09
C LEU A 161 13.45 -11.22 -0.43
N PHE A 162 13.03 -10.29 0.45
CA PHE A 162 12.29 -9.09 0.04
C PHE A 162 13.10 -8.24 -0.94
N THR A 163 14.37 -8.01 -0.60
CA THR A 163 15.28 -7.20 -1.44
C THR A 163 15.47 -7.81 -2.82
N GLU A 164 15.63 -9.14 -2.90
CA GLU A 164 15.83 -9.82 -4.19
C GLU A 164 14.52 -9.89 -5.00
N LYS A 165 13.39 -10.23 -4.37
CA LYS A 165 12.09 -10.31 -5.05
C LYS A 165 11.60 -8.96 -5.59
N HIS A 166 11.93 -7.86 -4.90
CA HIS A 166 11.51 -6.51 -5.29
C HIS A 166 12.58 -5.75 -6.10
N LYS A 167 13.68 -6.40 -6.50
CA LYS A 167 14.80 -5.76 -7.21
C LYS A 167 14.37 -5.06 -8.50
N ASN A 168 13.53 -5.71 -9.31
CA ASN A 168 13.07 -5.14 -10.57
C ASN A 168 12.11 -3.96 -10.33
N LEU A 169 11.13 -4.14 -9.42
CA LEU A 169 10.19 -3.08 -9.04
C LEU A 169 10.93 -1.86 -8.46
N ARG A 170 11.98 -2.10 -7.66
CA ARG A 170 12.83 -1.04 -7.12
C ARG A 170 13.56 -0.28 -8.23
N LYS A 171 14.14 -0.98 -9.21
CA LYS A 171 14.80 -0.35 -10.36
C LYS A 171 13.82 0.47 -11.20
N GLU A 172 12.62 -0.05 -11.44
CA GLU A 172 11.55 0.66 -12.16
C GLU A 172 11.06 1.88 -11.36
N GLY A 173 10.94 1.76 -10.04
CA GLY A 173 10.60 2.86 -9.15
C GLY A 173 11.68 3.95 -9.13
N GLU A 174 12.95 3.57 -9.02
CA GLU A 174 14.10 4.49 -9.12
C GLU A 174 14.10 5.22 -10.47
N LYS A 175 13.83 4.51 -11.57
CA LYS A 175 13.73 5.10 -12.90
C LYS A 175 12.56 6.09 -12.98
N TRP A 176 11.37 5.68 -12.55
CA TRP A 176 10.17 6.53 -12.55
C TRP A 176 10.38 7.82 -11.74
N MET A 177 11.02 7.72 -10.56
CA MET A 177 11.34 8.90 -9.74
C MET A 177 12.32 9.83 -10.44
N LYS A 178 13.39 9.29 -11.05
CA LYS A 178 14.39 10.09 -11.79
C LYS A 178 13.79 10.80 -12.99
N GLU A 179 12.98 10.11 -13.79
CA GLU A 179 12.32 10.69 -14.96
C GLU A 179 11.35 11.80 -14.54
N THR A 180 10.52 11.54 -13.51
CA THR A 180 9.59 12.53 -12.96
C THR A 180 10.32 13.75 -12.42
N ALA A 181 11.38 13.55 -11.62
CA ALA A 181 12.23 14.63 -11.10
C ALA A 181 12.83 15.47 -12.24
N THR A 182 13.33 14.82 -13.29
CA THR A 182 13.89 15.50 -14.46
C THR A 182 12.85 16.35 -15.18
N SER A 183 11.66 15.80 -15.45
CA SER A 183 10.56 16.56 -16.05
C SER A 183 10.13 17.75 -15.19
N CYS A 184 10.01 17.56 -13.88
CA CYS A 184 9.69 18.64 -12.95
C CYS A 184 10.77 19.73 -12.91
N MET A 185 12.06 19.35 -12.90
CA MET A 185 13.17 20.31 -12.97
C MET A 185 13.15 21.13 -14.26
N LEU A 186 12.85 20.51 -15.41
CA LEU A 186 12.74 21.22 -16.69
C LEU A 186 11.60 22.24 -16.65
N VAL A 187 10.44 21.87 -16.10
CA VAL A 187 9.29 22.78 -15.95
C VAL A 187 9.61 23.92 -14.98
N ALA A 188 10.21 23.62 -13.82
CA ALA A 188 10.64 24.64 -12.87
C ALA A 188 11.64 25.62 -13.51
N THR A 189 12.66 25.09 -14.20
CA THR A 189 13.65 25.92 -14.90
C THR A 189 12.98 26.82 -15.95
N LEU A 190 12.01 26.31 -16.72
CA LEU A 190 11.26 27.09 -17.70
C LEU A 190 10.46 28.22 -17.03
N ILE A 191 9.73 27.91 -15.96
CA ILE A 191 8.95 28.91 -15.19
C ILE A 191 9.89 29.98 -14.63
N ALA A 192 10.98 29.57 -13.98
CA ALA A 192 11.96 30.50 -13.42
C ALA A 192 12.54 31.42 -14.50
N THR A 193 12.84 30.88 -15.69
CA THR A 193 13.36 31.67 -16.83
C THR A 193 12.36 32.70 -17.32
N VAL A 194 11.09 32.31 -17.51
CA VAL A 194 10.03 33.21 -18.01
C VAL A 194 9.74 34.33 -17.00
N VAL A 195 9.60 33.97 -15.72
CA VAL A 195 9.32 34.90 -14.61
C VAL A 195 10.51 35.84 -14.39
N PHE A 196 11.75 35.33 -14.42
CA PHE A 196 12.95 36.16 -14.36
C PHE A 196 13.01 37.17 -15.52
N ALA A 197 12.69 36.76 -16.75
CA ALA A 197 12.62 37.68 -17.88
C ALA A 197 11.51 38.73 -17.71
N ALA A 198 10.34 38.34 -17.21
CA ALA A 198 9.21 39.22 -16.95
C ALA A 198 9.52 40.30 -15.89
N ALA A 199 10.34 39.96 -14.88
CA ALA A 199 10.81 40.91 -13.87
C ALA A 199 11.65 42.06 -14.46
N PHE A 200 12.39 41.83 -15.55
CA PHE A 200 13.18 42.87 -16.23
C PHE A 200 12.48 43.51 -17.43
N THR A 201 11.43 42.86 -17.95
CA THR A 201 10.62 43.35 -19.08
C THR A 201 9.22 43.77 -18.63
N VAL A 202 9.17 44.48 -17.51
CA VAL A 202 7.92 44.87 -16.86
C VAL A 202 7.04 45.66 -17.83
N PRO A 203 5.76 45.27 -18.03
CA PRO A 203 4.88 45.97 -18.94
C PRO A 203 4.61 47.40 -18.46
N GLY A 204 4.78 48.35 -19.37
CA GLY A 204 4.69 49.78 -19.11
C GLY A 204 5.95 50.50 -19.58
N SER A 205 5.79 51.64 -20.25
CA SER A 205 6.94 52.50 -20.52
C SER A 205 7.55 52.95 -19.20
N ASN A 206 8.85 53.24 -19.23
CA ASN A 206 9.52 53.92 -18.12
C ASN A 206 9.31 55.43 -18.28
N ASP A 207 9.07 56.11 -17.16
CA ASP A 207 9.02 57.56 -17.12
C ASP A 207 10.42 58.13 -17.41
N ALA A 208 10.53 59.43 -17.67
CA ALA A 208 11.81 60.11 -17.90
C ALA A 208 12.85 59.90 -16.76
N ASN A 209 12.40 59.46 -15.59
CA ASN A 209 13.23 59.14 -14.41
C ASN A 209 13.55 57.64 -14.27
N GLY A 210 13.15 56.78 -15.22
CA GLY A 210 13.44 55.34 -15.22
C GLY A 210 12.49 54.47 -14.37
N PHE A 211 11.40 55.03 -13.83
CA PHE A 211 10.40 54.28 -13.06
C PHE A 211 9.28 53.75 -13.95
N ALA A 212 8.75 52.55 -13.65
CA ALA A 212 7.64 51.98 -14.39
C ALA A 212 6.34 52.80 -14.23
N ASN A 213 5.74 53.22 -15.35
CA ASN A 213 4.58 54.13 -15.37
C ASN A 213 3.33 53.59 -14.66
N PHE A 214 3.24 52.27 -14.46
CA PHE A 214 2.10 51.61 -13.84
C PHE A 214 2.23 51.38 -12.33
N ARG A 215 3.28 51.88 -11.67
CA ARG A 215 3.58 51.68 -10.23
C ARG A 215 2.44 52.05 -9.26
N LYS A 216 1.45 52.85 -9.68
CA LYS A 216 0.30 53.27 -8.86
C LYS A 216 -0.99 52.47 -9.11
N LYS A 217 -0.95 51.42 -9.94
CA LYS A 217 -2.12 50.59 -10.25
C LYS A 217 -2.09 49.29 -9.47
N LEU A 218 -3.23 48.91 -8.89
CA LEU A 218 -3.41 47.64 -8.18
C LEU A 218 -2.97 46.40 -8.99
N TRP A 219 -3.20 46.42 -10.30
CA TRP A 219 -2.79 45.35 -11.21
C TRP A 219 -1.27 45.16 -11.32
N PHE A 220 -0.49 46.24 -11.16
CA PHE A 220 0.96 46.19 -11.18
C PHE A 220 1.51 45.52 -9.91
N ASP A 221 0.94 45.83 -8.74
CA ASP A 221 1.33 45.20 -7.47
C ASP A 221 1.00 43.70 -7.45
N ILE A 222 -0.16 43.30 -7.99
CA ILE A 222 -0.54 41.89 -8.13
C ILE A 222 0.44 41.16 -9.06
N PHE A 223 0.86 41.80 -10.16
CA PHE A 223 1.83 41.24 -11.09
C PHE A 223 3.17 40.98 -10.40
N ILE A 224 3.76 41.99 -9.74
CA ILE A 224 5.05 41.85 -9.05
C ILE A 224 5.00 40.81 -7.94
N LEU A 225 3.89 40.76 -7.19
CA LEU A 225 3.71 39.77 -6.13
C LEU A 225 3.63 38.35 -6.70
N SER A 226 2.84 38.14 -7.77
CA SER A 226 2.71 36.84 -8.43
C SER A 226 4.04 36.38 -9.04
N ASP A 227 4.76 37.28 -9.70
CA ASP A 227 6.07 37.02 -10.31
C ASP A 227 7.09 36.61 -9.23
N SER A 228 7.14 37.35 -8.11
CA SER A 228 7.99 37.02 -6.97
C SER A 228 7.66 35.62 -6.40
N VAL A 229 6.39 35.33 -6.15
CA VAL A 229 5.96 34.03 -5.61
C VAL A 229 6.31 32.89 -6.57
N ALA A 230 6.10 33.09 -7.87
CA ALA A 230 6.45 32.11 -8.89
C ALA A 230 7.95 31.86 -8.95
N LEU A 231 8.77 32.91 -8.86
CA LEU A 231 10.23 32.81 -8.88
C LEU A 231 10.75 32.04 -7.66
N PHE A 232 10.31 32.41 -6.45
CA PHE A 232 10.71 31.72 -5.23
C PHE A 232 10.26 30.27 -5.23
N SER A 233 9.00 29.99 -5.57
CA SER A 233 8.47 28.63 -5.60
C SER A 233 9.22 27.76 -6.60
N SER A 234 9.53 28.31 -7.78
CA SER A 234 10.26 27.58 -8.82
C SER A 234 11.73 27.33 -8.44
N ALA A 235 12.42 28.33 -7.91
CA ALA A 235 13.80 28.20 -7.44
C ALA A 235 13.90 27.18 -6.29
N THR A 236 12.97 27.24 -5.33
CA THR A 236 12.88 26.25 -4.25
C THR A 236 12.60 24.86 -4.79
N SER A 237 11.65 24.70 -5.72
CA SER A 237 11.35 23.40 -6.34
C SER A 237 12.54 22.84 -7.11
N TYR A 238 13.28 23.65 -7.85
CA TYR A 238 14.48 23.20 -8.56
C TYR A 238 15.54 22.72 -7.57
N CYS A 239 15.85 23.52 -6.55
CA CYS A 239 16.85 23.19 -5.53
C CYS A 239 16.53 21.85 -4.84
N TYR A 240 15.29 21.69 -4.36
CA TYR A 240 14.84 20.47 -3.67
C TYR A 240 14.86 19.21 -4.53
N ILE A 241 14.65 19.34 -5.85
CA ILE A 241 14.63 18.18 -6.76
C ILE A 241 16.05 17.87 -7.29
N SER A 242 16.94 18.86 -7.31
CA SER A 242 18.32 18.72 -7.77
C SER A 242 19.28 18.09 -6.76
N GLU A 243 18.95 18.14 -5.45
CA GLU A 243 19.66 17.46 -4.36
C GLU A 243 19.35 15.96 -4.27
#